data_AF-A0A8T5I0S8-F1
#
_entry.id   AF-A0A8T5I0S8-F1
#
_cell.length_a   1.000
_cell.length_b   1.000
_cell.length_c   1.000
_cell.angle_alpha   90.00
_cell.angle_beta   90.00
_cell.angle_gamma   90.00
#
_symmetry.space_group_name_H-M   'P 1'
#
loop_
_entity.id
_entity.type
_entity.pdbx_description
1 polymer ?
#
loop_
_entity_poly.entity_id
_entity_poly.type
_entity_poly.pdbx_seq_one_letter_code
_entity_poly.pdbx_strand_id
1 'polypeptide(L)'
;MLVLGTFFIADSTLTPTAHAEEYFVNIPFGAFNPELNTPAEVWFDPPVLQIHEGDTITWYNDDGEGHTVTSGEGSGRFGWMDTKDLGVSNGIFDSKRFMPGDSWEYTFEN
;
A
#
# COMPACT_ATOMS: atom_id res chain seq x y z
N MET A 1 -27.11 -34.64 -48.46
CA MET A 1 -27.72 -34.06 -47.24
C MET A 1 -26.85 -32.89 -46.84
N LEU A 2 -27.28 -31.66 -47.11
CA LEU A 2 -26.54 -30.44 -46.77
C LEU A 2 -26.82 -30.13 -45.30
N VAL A 3 -25.79 -30.05 -44.45
CA VAL A 3 -25.93 -29.52 -43.08
C VAL A 3 -25.25 -28.15 -43.08
N LEU A 4 -26.05 -27.08 -43.13
CA LEU A 4 -25.57 -25.73 -42.88
C LEU A 4 -25.28 -25.60 -41.38
N GLY A 5 -23.99 -25.60 -41.03
CA GLY A 5 -23.54 -25.20 -39.69
C GLY A 5 -23.46 -23.68 -39.61
N THR A 6 -24.35 -23.08 -38.82
CA THR A 6 -24.25 -21.67 -38.44
C THR A 6 -23.02 -21.46 -37.56
N PHE A 7 -22.05 -20.70 -38.06
CA PHE A 7 -20.94 -20.19 -37.25
C PHE A 7 -21.46 -19.10 -36.31
N PHE A 8 -21.43 -19.36 -35.00
CA PHE A 8 -21.55 -18.32 -33.99
C PHE A 8 -20.17 -17.65 -33.85
N ILE A 9 -20.04 -16.42 -34.32
CA ILE A 9 -18.89 -15.57 -33.98
C ILE A 9 -19.14 -15.08 -32.55
N ALA A 10 -18.37 -15.58 -31.60
CA ALA A 10 -18.31 -14.99 -30.26
C ALA A 10 -17.57 -13.65 -30.39
N ASP A 11 -18.32 -12.55 -30.32
CA ASP A 11 -17.77 -11.21 -30.23
C ASP A 11 -17.02 -11.10 -28.90
N SER A 12 -15.69 -11.10 -28.96
CA SER A 12 -14.82 -10.95 -27.80
C SER A 12 -14.81 -9.48 -27.41
N THR A 13 -15.81 -9.06 -26.63
CA THR A 13 -15.80 -7.76 -25.98
C THR A 13 -14.61 -7.72 -25.03
N LEU A 14 -13.59 -6.93 -25.39
CA LEU A 14 -12.50 -6.59 -24.48
C LEU A 14 -13.11 -5.81 -23.32
N THR A 15 -13.33 -6.46 -22.17
CA THR A 15 -13.59 -5.74 -20.92
C THR A 15 -12.38 -4.84 -20.66
N PRO A 16 -12.54 -3.52 -20.53
CA PRO A 16 -11.47 -2.69 -20.00
C PRO A 16 -11.15 -3.23 -18.61
N THR A 17 -9.90 -3.56 -18.34
CA THR A 17 -9.42 -3.78 -16.98
C THR A 17 -9.63 -2.47 -16.23
N ALA A 18 -10.67 -2.41 -15.40
CA ALA A 18 -10.83 -1.33 -14.44
C ALA A 18 -9.81 -1.59 -13.33
N HIS A 19 -8.89 -0.64 -13.12
CA HIS A 19 -7.95 -0.67 -12.01
C HIS A 19 -8.69 -0.14 -10.76
N ALA A 20 -8.78 -0.99 -9.74
CA ALA A 20 -9.43 -0.75 -8.45
C ALA A 20 -9.06 -1.91 -7.50
N GLU A 21 -7.80 -2.34 -7.52
CA GLU A 21 -7.33 -3.42 -6.65
C GLU A 21 -7.14 -2.90 -5.23
N GLU A 22 -7.37 -3.78 -4.26
CA GLU A 22 -7.17 -3.49 -2.84
C GLU A 22 -5.90 -4.17 -2.35
N TYR A 23 -5.04 -3.38 -1.71
CA TYR A 23 -3.79 -3.83 -1.13
C TYR A 23 -3.78 -3.60 0.37
N PHE A 24 -3.12 -4.51 1.10
CA PHE A 24 -2.97 -4.41 2.53
C PHE A 24 -1.49 -4.28 2.90
N VAL A 25 -1.18 -3.31 3.76
CA VAL A 25 0.16 -3.08 4.30
C VAL A 25 0.09 -3.14 5.81
N ASN A 26 0.84 -4.05 6.40
CA ASN A 26 0.96 -4.16 7.84
C ASN A 26 2.06 -3.22 8.37
N ILE A 27 1.81 -2.55 9.49
CA ILE A 27 2.84 -1.94 10.33
C ILE A 27 3.11 -2.95 11.45
N PRO A 28 4.18 -3.75 11.37
CA PRO A 28 4.34 -4.91 12.24
C PRO A 28 4.76 -4.52 13.66
N PHE A 29 4.48 -5.41 14.62
CA PHE A 29 4.96 -5.28 15.98
C PHE A 29 6.48 -5.04 16.05
N GLY A 30 6.85 -3.94 16.70
CA GLY A 30 8.24 -3.49 16.84
C GLY A 30 8.62 -2.34 15.92
N ALA A 31 7.77 -1.93 14.97
CA ALA A 31 8.05 -0.82 14.05
C ALA A 31 8.23 0.54 14.75
N PHE A 32 7.70 0.70 15.97
CA PHE A 32 7.85 1.90 16.80
C PHE A 32 9.30 2.22 17.18
N ASN A 33 10.17 1.20 17.23
CA ASN A 33 11.56 1.40 17.64
C ASN A 33 12.48 1.40 16.42
N PRO A 34 13.03 2.56 16.06
CA PRO A 34 13.89 2.66 14.90
C PRO A 34 15.33 2.24 15.22
N GLU A 35 15.65 1.71 16.40
CA GLU A 35 16.97 1.18 16.80
C GLU A 35 17.22 -0.28 16.35
N LEU A 36 16.25 -0.92 15.70
CA LEU A 36 16.32 -2.32 15.22
C LEU A 36 16.60 -3.35 16.32
N ASN A 37 16.25 -3.03 17.56
CA ASN A 37 16.30 -3.93 18.71
C ASN A 37 14.92 -4.55 19.02
N THR A 38 14.02 -4.54 18.04
CA THR A 38 12.68 -5.15 18.07
C THR A 38 12.58 -6.28 17.03
N PRO A 39 11.53 -7.13 17.08
CA PRO A 39 11.33 -8.19 16.10
C PRO A 39 11.04 -7.70 14.66
N ALA A 40 10.69 -6.43 14.46
CA ALA A 40 10.31 -5.90 13.15
C ALA A 40 11.51 -5.84 12.18
N GLU A 41 11.46 -6.65 11.11
CA GLU A 41 12.48 -6.66 10.05
C GLU A 41 12.28 -5.54 9.02
N VAL A 42 11.06 -5.03 8.90
CA VAL A 42 10.63 -3.94 8.02
C VAL A 42 9.68 -3.01 8.77
N TRP A 43 9.53 -1.77 8.30
CA TRP A 43 8.57 -0.82 8.87
C TRP A 43 7.15 -0.95 8.30
N PHE A 44 7.07 -1.44 7.07
CA PHE A 44 5.84 -1.73 6.35
C PHE A 44 6.01 -3.12 5.72
N ASP A 45 4.98 -3.96 5.78
CA ASP A 45 4.97 -5.30 5.19
C ASP A 45 3.73 -5.49 4.29
N PRO A 46 3.89 -5.59 2.96
CA PRO A 46 5.16 -5.54 2.23
C PRO A 46 5.78 -4.12 2.23
N PRO A 47 7.12 -3.99 2.18
CA PRO A 47 7.79 -2.69 2.20
C PRO A 47 7.72 -1.93 0.86
N VAL A 48 7.41 -2.65 -0.23
CA VAL A 48 7.28 -2.10 -1.57
C VAL A 48 6.06 -2.71 -2.24
N LEU A 49 5.22 -1.87 -2.81
CA LEU A 49 4.09 -2.24 -3.64
C LEU A 49 4.22 -1.60 -5.01
N GLN A 50 3.77 -2.30 -6.05
CA GLN A 50 3.49 -1.72 -7.35
C GLN A 50 1.98 -1.65 -7.47
N ILE A 51 1.47 -0.44 -7.70
CA ILE A 51 0.04 -0.15 -7.80
C ILE A 51 -0.23 0.59 -9.11
N HIS A 52 -1.49 0.62 -9.49
CA HIS A 52 -2.02 1.43 -10.58
C HIS A 52 -2.89 2.56 -10.02
N GLU A 53 -3.14 3.55 -10.86
CA GLU A 53 -4.15 4.58 -10.57
C GLU A 53 -5.52 3.91 -10.35
N GLY A 54 -6.24 4.37 -9.33
CA GLY A 54 -7.52 3.81 -8.86
C GLY A 54 -7.39 2.72 -7.80
N ASP A 55 -6.19 2.20 -7.55
CA ASP A 55 -5.98 1.18 -6.51
C ASP A 55 -6.05 1.80 -5.10
N THR A 56 -6.53 1.02 -4.13
CA THR A 56 -6.62 1.41 -2.73
C THR A 56 -5.63 0.64 -1.88
N ILE A 57 -4.89 1.34 -1.02
CA ILE A 57 -4.06 0.71 0.00
C ILE A 57 -4.67 0.95 1.37
N THR A 58 -4.82 -0.13 2.14
CA THR A 58 -5.14 -0.10 3.57
C THR A 58 -3.89 -0.41 4.39
N TRP A 59 -3.49 0.53 5.23
CA TRP A 59 -2.46 0.31 6.25
C TRP A 59 -3.12 -0.10 7.57
N TYR A 60 -2.66 -1.19 8.14
CA TYR A 60 -3.10 -1.67 9.46
C TYR A 60 -1.99 -1.51 10.49
N ASN A 61 -2.34 -1.02 11.67
CA ASN A 61 -1.41 -0.89 12.78
C ASN A 61 -1.45 -2.14 13.67
N ASP A 62 -0.61 -3.12 13.36
CA ASP A 62 -0.34 -4.30 14.21
C ASP A 62 0.78 -4.03 15.24
N ASP A 63 1.23 -2.78 15.34
CA ASP A 63 2.26 -2.39 16.29
C ASP A 63 1.66 -1.99 17.65
N GLY A 64 2.52 -1.88 18.67
CA GLY A 64 2.14 -1.51 20.04
C GLY A 64 1.93 -0.01 20.26
N GLU A 65 2.27 0.84 19.30
CA GLU A 65 2.16 2.29 19.40
C GLU A 65 1.33 2.90 18.27
N GLY A 66 0.84 4.13 18.49
CA GLY A 66 0.12 4.85 17.44
C GLY A 66 1.06 5.37 16.35
N HIS A 67 0.66 5.22 15.10
CA HIS A 67 1.46 5.50 13.91
C HIS A 67 0.78 6.49 12.97
N THR A 68 1.54 6.96 11.99
CA THR A 68 1.07 7.82 10.89
C THR A 68 1.58 7.26 9.56
N VAL A 69 0.82 7.49 8.50
CA VAL A 69 1.20 7.23 7.10
C VAL A 69 1.16 8.56 6.36
N THR A 70 2.29 8.95 5.79
CA THR A 70 2.48 10.26 5.16
C THR A 70 3.12 10.09 3.79
N SER A 71 2.52 10.75 2.81
CA SER A 71 3.03 10.79 1.43
C SER A 71 4.32 11.62 1.30
N GLY A 72 5.26 11.12 0.52
CA GLY A 72 6.54 11.79 0.25
C GLY A 72 7.70 10.82 0.04
N GLU A 73 8.91 11.37 0.08
CA GLU A 73 10.15 10.61 0.07
C GLU A 73 10.51 10.24 1.50
N GLY A 74 10.41 8.96 1.85
CA GLY A 74 10.80 8.47 3.18
C GLY A 74 12.32 8.43 3.35
N SER A 75 12.82 8.62 4.57
CA SER A 75 14.26 8.51 4.87
C SER A 75 14.79 7.06 4.81
N GLY A 76 13.90 6.08 4.65
CA GLY A 76 14.23 4.66 4.68
C GLY A 76 14.64 4.17 6.07
N ARG A 77 14.77 2.85 6.22
CA ARG A 77 14.95 2.19 7.53
C ARG A 77 16.15 2.69 8.35
N PHE A 78 17.19 3.16 7.69
CA PHE A 78 18.46 3.58 8.32
C PHE A 78 18.68 5.09 8.32
N GLY A 79 17.90 5.88 7.55
CA GLY A 79 18.12 7.32 7.43
C GLY A 79 18.01 8.05 8.77
N TRP A 80 17.12 7.60 9.65
CA TRP A 80 17.02 8.13 11.01
C TRP A 80 18.31 7.89 11.83
N MET A 81 18.92 6.71 11.74
CA MET A 81 20.03 6.32 12.63
C MET A 81 21.29 7.13 12.36
N ASP A 82 21.60 7.31 11.08
CA ASP A 82 22.88 7.87 10.66
C ASP A 82 22.82 9.40 10.54
N THR A 83 21.71 9.93 10.04
CA THR A 83 21.60 11.35 9.67
C THR A 83 20.46 12.08 10.35
N LYS A 84 19.63 11.38 11.13
CA LYS A 84 18.35 11.89 11.68
C LYS A 84 17.42 12.43 10.59
N ASP A 85 17.53 11.88 9.39
CA ASP A 85 16.62 12.19 8.30
C ASP A 85 15.25 11.59 8.60
N LEU A 86 14.22 12.43 8.50
CA LEU A 86 12.81 12.08 8.73
C LEU A 86 12.04 11.92 7.41
N GLY A 87 12.69 12.13 6.27
CA GLY A 87 12.07 12.20 4.96
C GLY A 87 11.48 13.58 4.66
N VAL A 88 10.92 13.70 3.47
CA VAL A 88 10.32 14.93 2.95
C VAL A 88 8.91 14.62 2.46
N SER A 89 7.90 15.17 3.14
CA SER A 89 6.51 15.03 2.70
C SER A 89 6.23 15.82 1.43
N ASN A 90 5.42 15.26 0.54
CA ASN A 90 4.91 15.95 -0.65
C ASN A 90 3.46 16.48 -0.50
N GLY A 91 2.80 16.19 0.62
CA GLY A 91 1.50 16.77 0.99
C GLY A 91 0.27 16.18 0.29
N ILE A 92 0.37 15.02 -0.38
CA ILE A 92 -0.75 14.38 -1.07
C ILE A 92 -1.74 13.77 -0.06
N PHE A 93 -1.23 13.03 0.93
CA PHE A 93 -1.99 12.49 2.05
C PHE A 93 -1.18 12.44 3.36
N ASP A 94 -1.93 12.45 4.48
CA ASP A 94 -1.47 12.25 5.86
C ASP A 94 -2.63 11.64 6.65
N SER A 95 -2.44 10.40 7.13
CA SER A 95 -3.46 9.63 7.86
C SER A 95 -3.85 10.25 9.20
N LYS A 96 -3.07 11.20 9.72
CA LYS A 96 -3.01 11.51 11.15
C LYS A 96 -2.64 10.27 11.97
N ARG A 97 -2.61 10.44 13.30
CA ARG A 97 -2.27 9.34 14.21
C ARG A 97 -3.43 8.35 14.28
N PHE A 98 -3.17 7.08 13.99
CA PHE A 98 -4.10 5.97 14.21
C PHE A 98 -3.49 4.96 15.19
N MET A 99 -4.33 4.39 16.06
CA MET A 99 -3.91 3.61 17.23
C MET A 99 -3.68 2.13 16.87
N PRO A 100 -3.04 1.34 17.76
CA PRO A 100 -2.96 -0.12 17.59
C PRO A 100 -4.34 -0.74 17.32
N GLY A 101 -4.42 -1.56 16.29
CA GLY A 101 -5.66 -2.19 15.83
C GLY A 101 -6.51 -1.34 14.88
N ASP A 102 -6.17 -0.06 14.67
CA ASP A 102 -6.84 0.77 13.67
C ASP A 102 -6.25 0.54 12.27
N SER A 103 -7.02 0.90 11.26
CA SER A 103 -6.57 0.96 9.87
C SER A 103 -6.82 2.34 9.27
N TRP A 104 -6.02 2.70 8.26
CA TRP A 104 -6.25 3.87 7.42
C TRP A 104 -6.09 3.49 5.96
N GLU A 105 -6.94 4.03 5.10
CA GLU A 105 -6.96 3.70 3.67
C GLU A 105 -6.81 4.94 2.78
N TYR A 106 -6.24 4.73 1.61
CA TYR A 106 -6.13 5.75 0.58
C TYR A 106 -6.20 5.16 -0.82
N THR A 107 -7.04 5.76 -1.65
CA THR A 107 -7.16 5.45 -3.09
C THR A 107 -6.26 6.39 -3.88
N PHE A 108 -5.39 5.83 -4.71
CA PHE A 108 -4.40 6.57 -5.49
C PHE A 108 -5.00 7.06 -6.81
N GLU A 109 -5.49 8.29 -6.82
CA GLU A 109 -6.06 8.97 -7.99
C GLU A 109 -5.02 9.89 -8.67
N ASN A 110 -5.18 10.21 -9.96
CA ASN A 110 -4.35 11.18 -10.70
C ASN A 110 -4.46 12.63 -10.21
#